data_AF-A0A084GNK3-F1
#
_entry.id   AF-A0A084GNK3-F1
#
_cell.length_a   1.000
_cell.length_b   1.000
_cell.length_c   1.000
_cell.angle_alpha   90.00
_cell.angle_beta   90.00
_cell.angle_gamma   90.00
#
_symmetry.space_group_name_H-M   'P 1'
#
loop_
_entity.id
_entity.type
_entity.pdbx_description
1 polymer ?
#
loop_
_entity_poly.entity_id
_entity_poly.type
_entity_poly.pdbx_seq_one_letter_code
_entity_poly.pdbx_strand_id
1 'polypeptide(L)'
;MNIPILLCIIFILSFIVLYWFFTRENKKDKDKDSPLALISIAMLFSVLSTLVFAFFLFMIIGSIRVVDSVFSLHIDTAQLLIVGTCYLIYWLSIDSIFSKIFDYMMGDTIYSNLSLSFSRTAAFYLIGLFTGLSKDINLTLSIGVALILLVIDTSYSLYSKKSKIKV
;
A
#
# COMPACT_ATOMS: atom_id res chain seq x y z
N MET A 1 -7.64 -17.52 4.47
CA MET A 1 -8.80 -16.67 4.15
C MET A 1 -9.28 -17.01 2.75
N ASN A 2 -10.56 -17.37 2.56
CA ASN A 2 -11.06 -17.77 1.25
C ASN A 2 -11.27 -16.54 0.38
N ILE A 3 -10.40 -16.34 -0.62
CA ILE A 3 -10.43 -15.21 -1.57
C ILE A 3 -11.84 -14.98 -2.17
N PRO A 4 -12.59 -16.03 -2.58
CA PRO A 4 -13.95 -15.84 -3.11
C PRO A 4 -14.91 -15.21 -2.08
N ILE A 5 -14.79 -15.61 -0.81
CA ILE A 5 -15.64 -15.08 0.27
C ILE A 5 -15.34 -13.59 0.48
N LEU A 6 -14.07 -13.22 0.48
CA LEU A 6 -13.67 -11.82 0.63
C LEU A 6 -14.14 -10.95 -0.55
N LEU A 7 -14.06 -11.45 -1.79
CA LEU A 7 -14.60 -10.75 -2.96
C LEU A 7 -16.12 -10.58 -2.90
N CYS A 8 -16.85 -11.60 -2.44
CA CYS A 8 -18.29 -11.48 -2.19
C CYS A 8 -18.62 -10.42 -1.13
N ILE A 9 -17.83 -10.33 -0.05
CA ILE A 9 -18.01 -9.31 0.98
C ILE A 9 -17.79 -7.91 0.39
N ILE A 10 -16.71 -7.70 -0.36
CA ILE A 10 -16.41 -6.41 -1.03
C ILE A 10 -17.55 -6.04 -1.98
N PHE A 11 -18.05 -6.99 -2.77
CA PHE A 11 -19.16 -6.76 -3.70
C PHE A 11 -20.44 -6.34 -2.98
N ILE A 12 -20.82 -7.03 -1.91
CA ILE A 12 -22.02 -6.70 -1.14
C ILE A 12 -21.87 -5.31 -0.51
N LEU A 13 -20.70 -4.99 0.05
CA LEU A 13 -20.45 -3.70 0.68
C LEU A 13 -20.51 -2.55 -0.34
N SER A 14 -19.81 -2.69 -1.47
CA SER A 14 -19.84 -1.73 -2.57
C SER A 14 -21.24 -1.54 -3.12
N PHE A 15 -22.01 -2.63 -3.27
CA PHE A 15 -23.39 -2.56 -3.75
C PHE A 15 -24.28 -1.78 -2.79
N ILE A 16 -24.22 -2.05 -1.48
CA ILE A 16 -25.03 -1.34 -0.48
C ILE A 16 -24.71 0.15 -0.48
N VAL A 17 -23.43 0.52 -0.52
CA VAL A 17 -22.99 1.92 -0.52
C VAL A 17 -23.44 2.65 -1.79
N LEU A 18 -23.22 2.05 -2.96
CA LEU A 18 -23.60 2.63 -4.24
C LEU A 18 -25.12 2.71 -4.41
N TYR A 19 -25.84 1.67 -4.01
CA TYR A 19 -27.30 1.68 -4.04
C TYR A 19 -27.87 2.79 -3.15
N TRP A 20 -27.33 2.96 -1.94
CA TRP A 20 -27.73 4.04 -1.05
C TRP A 20 -27.42 5.41 -1.65
N PHE A 21 -26.24 5.58 -2.26
CA PHE A 21 -25.83 6.80 -2.93
C PHE A 21 -26.78 7.18 -4.09
N PHE A 22 -27.02 6.25 -5.02
CA PHE A 22 -27.90 6.50 -6.16
C PHE A 22 -29.36 6.74 -5.75
N THR A 23 -29.85 6.02 -4.74
CA THR A 23 -31.21 6.23 -4.22
C THR A 23 -31.35 7.60 -3.55
N ARG A 24 -30.31 8.09 -2.88
CA ARG A 24 -30.29 9.41 -2.26
C ARG A 24 -30.28 10.53 -3.31
N GLU A 25 -29.54 10.33 -4.40
CA GLU A 25 -29.45 11.31 -5.48
C GLU A 25 -30.75 11.35 -6.30
N ASN A 26 -31.32 10.19 -6.65
CA ASN A 26 -32.60 10.11 -7.36
C ASN A 26 -33.80 10.70 -6.58
N LYS A 27 -33.68 10.89 -5.25
CA LYS A 27 -34.71 11.57 -4.45
C LYS A 27 -34.68 13.10 -4.57
N LYS A 28 -33.57 13.68 -5.05
CA LYS A 28 -33.40 15.12 -5.20
C LYS A 28 -33.89 15.63 -6.56
N ASP A 29 -33.89 14.76 -7.56
CA ASP A 29 -34.34 15.09 -8.91
C ASP A 29 -35.86 15.01 -9.06
N LYS A 30 -36.40 15.88 -9.92
CA LYS A 30 -37.84 15.94 -10.23
C LYS A 30 -38.28 14.80 -11.14
N ASP A 31 -37.36 14.27 -11.94
CA ASP A 31 -37.53 13.07 -12.74
C ASP A 31 -36.99 11.88 -11.96
N LYS A 32 -37.89 11.01 -11.50
CA LYS A 32 -37.52 9.86 -10.68
C LYS A 32 -37.25 8.67 -11.58
N ASP A 33 -36.01 8.22 -11.60
CA ASP A 33 -35.67 6.95 -12.22
C ASP A 33 -36.40 5.79 -11.55
N SER A 34 -36.76 4.79 -12.34
CA SER A 34 -37.39 3.58 -11.83
C SER A 34 -36.46 2.86 -10.85
N PRO A 35 -37.00 2.23 -9.78
CA PRO A 35 -36.18 1.51 -8.80
C PRO A 35 -35.36 0.37 -9.43
N LEU A 36 -35.85 -0.22 -10.52
CA LEU A 36 -35.13 -1.25 -11.28
C LEU A 36 -33.88 -0.67 -11.98
N ALA A 37 -33.97 0.54 -12.54
CA ALA A 37 -32.82 1.20 -13.15
C ALA A 37 -31.73 1.52 -12.11
N LEU A 38 -32.12 2.01 -10.93
CA LEU A 38 -31.19 2.26 -9.83
C LEU A 38 -30.46 1.00 -9.36
N ILE A 39 -31.17 -0.12 -9.22
CA ILE A 39 -30.57 -1.41 -8.85
C ILE A 39 -29.56 -1.85 -9.92
N SER A 40 -29.93 -1.75 -11.20
CA SER A 40 -29.05 -2.14 -12.32
C SER A 40 -27.76 -1.34 -12.35
N ILE A 41 -27.85 -0.01 -12.21
CA ILE A 41 -26.68 0.88 -12.18
C ILE A 41 -25.81 0.57 -10.96
N ALA A 42 -26.40 0.42 -9.77
CA ALA A 42 -25.67 0.04 -8.55
C ALA A 42 -24.96 -1.30 -8.69
N MET A 43 -25.60 -2.28 -9.34
CA MET A 43 -25.03 -3.61 -9.57
C MET A 43 -23.83 -3.55 -10.52
N LEU A 44 -23.96 -2.86 -11.66
CA LEU A 44 -22.88 -2.70 -12.63
C LEU A 44 -21.66 -1.98 -12.02
N PHE A 45 -21.87 -0.88 -11.30
CA PHE A 45 -20.79 -0.16 -10.63
C PHE A 45 -20.16 -0.98 -9.50
N SER A 46 -20.95 -1.77 -8.76
CA SER A 46 -20.41 -2.65 -7.72
C SER A 46 -19.53 -3.76 -8.31
N VAL A 47 -19.94 -4.39 -9.43
CA VAL A 47 -19.10 -5.37 -10.13
C VAL A 47 -17.80 -4.73 -10.58
N LEU A 48 -17.86 -3.53 -11.19
CA LEU A 48 -16.67 -2.81 -11.66
C LEU A 48 -15.73 -2.49 -10.50
N SER A 49 -16.26 -1.96 -9.39
CA SER A 49 -15.48 -1.69 -8.17
C SER A 49 -14.83 -2.96 -7.62
N THR A 50 -15.59 -4.07 -7.55
CA THR A 50 -15.09 -5.35 -7.08
C THR A 50 -13.97 -5.89 -7.97
N LEU A 51 -14.08 -5.71 -9.28
CA LEU A 51 -13.06 -6.13 -10.24
C LEU A 51 -11.75 -5.37 -10.05
N VAL A 52 -11.83 -4.06 -9.78
CA VAL A 52 -10.66 -3.24 -9.43
C VAL A 52 -10.01 -3.76 -8.14
N PHE A 53 -10.79 -4.00 -7.09
CA PHE A 53 -10.25 -4.57 -5.84
C PHE A 53 -9.64 -5.96 -6.04
N ALA A 54 -10.31 -6.82 -6.81
CA ALA A 54 -9.80 -8.15 -7.14
C ALA A 54 -8.46 -8.08 -7.87
N PHE A 55 -8.32 -7.18 -8.84
CA PHE A 55 -7.08 -6.97 -9.57
C PHE A 55 -5.92 -6.60 -8.62
N PHE A 56 -6.12 -5.64 -7.71
CA PHE A 56 -5.11 -5.29 -6.72
C PHE A 56 -4.79 -6.45 -5.78
N LEU A 57 -5.80 -7.20 -5.33
CA LEU A 57 -5.62 -8.38 -4.48
C LEU A 57 -4.78 -9.45 -5.18
N PHE A 58 -5.06 -9.74 -6.44
CA PHE A 58 -4.27 -10.66 -7.26
C PHE A 58 -2.85 -10.16 -7.46
N MET A 59 -2.65 -8.87 -7.67
CA MET A 59 -1.32 -8.28 -7.80
C MET A 59 -0.51 -8.45 -6.50
N ILE A 60 -1.13 -8.19 -5.34
CA ILE A 60 -0.50 -8.37 -4.02
C ILE A 60 -0.15 -9.84 -3.80
N ILE A 61 -1.12 -10.75 -3.94
CA ILE A 61 -0.91 -12.19 -3.71
C ILE A 61 0.11 -12.76 -4.70
N GLY A 62 0.04 -12.35 -5.97
CA GLY A 62 0.99 -12.74 -7.01
C GLY A 62 2.40 -12.27 -6.69
N SER A 63 2.55 -11.01 -6.26
CA SER A 63 3.84 -10.46 -5.82
C SER A 63 4.43 -11.25 -4.65
N ILE A 64 3.62 -11.57 -3.63
CA ILE A 64 4.05 -12.38 -2.48
C ILE A 64 4.56 -13.74 -2.95
N ARG A 65 3.85 -14.42 -3.85
CA ARG A 65 4.28 -15.73 -4.37
C ARG A 65 5.56 -15.65 -5.19
N VAL A 66 5.75 -14.60 -5.99
CA VAL A 66 6.99 -14.40 -6.75
C VAL A 66 8.16 -14.16 -5.80
N VAL A 67 7.98 -13.29 -4.81
CA VAL A 67 9.00 -12.99 -3.80
C VAL A 67 9.34 -14.25 -2.98
N ASP A 68 8.34 -15.01 -2.56
CA ASP A 68 8.54 -16.28 -1.85
C ASP A 68 9.29 -17.30 -2.70
N SER A 69 8.97 -17.42 -3.99
CA SER A 69 9.68 -18.31 -4.91
C SER A 69 11.13 -17.89 -5.16
N VAL A 70 11.42 -16.59 -5.28
CA VAL A 70 12.77 -16.08 -5.61
C VAL A 70 13.68 -16.12 -4.39
N PHE A 71 13.15 -15.81 -3.21
CA PHE A 71 13.94 -15.68 -1.98
C PHE A 71 13.73 -16.84 -1.00
N SER A 72 12.88 -17.82 -1.33
CA SER A 72 12.56 -19.00 -0.49
C SER A 72 12.17 -18.62 0.94
N LEU A 73 11.37 -17.57 1.08
CA LEU A 73 11.10 -16.91 2.37
C LEU A 73 10.20 -17.77 3.27
N HIS A 74 9.37 -18.68 2.75
CA HIS A 74 8.47 -19.57 3.51
C HIS A 74 7.66 -18.84 4.59
N ILE A 75 7.20 -17.62 4.29
CA ILE A 75 6.45 -16.77 5.24
C ILE A 75 4.95 -17.01 5.13
N ASP A 76 4.27 -17.08 6.27
CA ASP A 76 2.82 -17.06 6.30
C ASP A 76 2.24 -15.70 5.86
N THR A 77 1.21 -15.72 5.01
CA THR A 77 0.62 -14.50 4.43
C THR A 77 0.05 -13.56 5.50
N ALA A 78 -0.50 -14.09 6.61
CA ALA A 78 -1.05 -13.24 7.67
C ALA A 78 0.08 -12.53 8.43
N GLN A 79 1.19 -13.22 8.68
CA GLN A 79 2.38 -12.62 9.30
C GLN A 79 2.97 -11.51 8.41
N LEU A 80 3.03 -11.74 7.10
CA LEU A 80 3.49 -10.73 6.13
C LEU A 80 2.58 -9.48 6.12
N LEU A 81 1.26 -9.65 6.21
CA LEU A 81 0.30 -8.54 6.28
C LEU A 81 0.50 -7.70 7.56
N ILE A 82 0.75 -8.34 8.70
CA ILE A 82 1.02 -7.64 9.96
C ILE A 82 2.31 -6.83 9.84
N VAL A 83 3.39 -7.45 9.36
CA VAL A 83 4.69 -6.77 9.17
C VAL A 83 4.57 -5.61 8.20
N GLY A 84 3.91 -5.83 7.06
CA GLY A 84 3.66 -4.79 6.07
C GLY A 84 2.88 -3.61 6.65
N THR A 85 1.88 -3.89 7.48
CA THR A 85 1.12 -2.85 8.19
C THR A 85 2.00 -2.06 9.16
N CYS A 86 2.84 -2.73 9.95
CA CYS A 86 3.79 -2.06 10.84
C CYS A 86 4.82 -1.21 10.08
N TYR A 87 5.32 -1.70 8.95
CA TYR A 87 6.23 -0.95 8.09
C TYR A 87 5.55 0.31 7.53
N LEU A 88 4.30 0.21 7.09
CA LEU A 88 3.52 1.36 6.63
C LEU A 88 3.30 2.39 7.75
N ILE A 89 2.97 1.96 8.96
CA ILE A 89 2.81 2.86 10.11
C ILE A 89 4.11 3.59 10.41
N TYR A 90 5.24 2.88 10.43
CA TYR A 90 6.56 3.48 10.62
C TYR A 90 6.86 4.49 9.52
N TRP A 91 6.66 4.11 8.26
CA TRP A 91 6.95 4.92 7.08
C TRP A 91 6.11 6.21 7.05
N LEU A 92 4.84 6.14 7.46
CA LEU A 92 3.96 7.32 7.49
C LEU A 92 4.18 8.22 8.71
N SER A 93 4.71 7.68 9.81
CA SER A 93 4.81 8.40 11.08
C SER A 93 6.24 8.84 11.38
N ILE A 94 7.09 7.88 11.71
CA ILE A 94 8.41 8.10 12.31
C ILE A 94 9.44 8.48 11.24
N ASP A 95 9.31 7.92 10.04
CA ASP A 95 10.23 8.15 8.94
C ASP A 95 10.39 9.63 8.58
N SER A 96 9.29 10.38 8.62
CA SER A 96 9.26 11.83 8.37
C SER A 96 10.11 12.63 9.37
N ILE A 97 10.21 12.15 10.61
CA ILE A 97 11.02 12.78 11.66
C ILE A 97 12.50 12.53 11.36
N PHE A 98 12.88 11.29 11.05
CA PHE A 98 14.25 10.94 10.69
C PHE A 98 14.72 11.66 9.43
N SER A 99 13.87 11.77 8.40
CA SER A 99 14.19 12.52 7.18
C SER A 99 14.58 13.97 7.51
N LYS A 100 13.76 14.68 8.30
CA LYS A 100 14.08 16.07 8.70
C LYS A 100 15.37 16.18 9.51
N ILE A 101 15.64 15.21 10.39
CA ILE A 101 16.87 15.20 11.20
C ILE A 101 18.10 15.04 10.31
N PHE A 102 18.08 14.07 9.37
CA PHE A 102 19.21 13.83 8.48
C PHE A 102 19.42 14.97 7.48
N ASP A 103 18.34 15.54 6.95
CA ASP A 103 18.42 16.73 6.08
C ASP A 103 19.01 17.93 6.82
N TYR A 104 18.68 18.10 8.12
CA TYR A 104 19.28 19.15 8.94
C TYR A 104 20.77 18.93 9.20
N MET A 105 21.19 17.68 9.45
CA MET A 105 22.58 17.35 9.77
C MET A 105 23.51 17.32 8.54
N MET A 106 23.02 16.83 7.40
CA MET A 106 23.84 16.54 6.20
C MET A 106 23.44 17.36 4.97
N GLY A 107 22.40 18.18 5.08
CA GLY A 107 21.82 18.93 3.95
C GLY A 107 21.06 18.05 2.96
N ASP A 108 20.48 18.68 1.94
CA ASP A 108 19.71 18.04 0.85
C ASP A 108 20.66 17.36 -0.17
N THR A 109 21.44 16.41 0.33
CA THR A 109 22.45 15.65 -0.41
C THR A 109 22.11 14.16 -0.44
N ILE A 110 22.73 13.41 -1.36
CA ILE A 110 22.56 11.96 -1.48
C ILE A 110 22.92 11.24 -0.16
N TYR A 111 23.81 11.82 0.65
CA TYR A 111 24.19 11.28 1.95
C TYR A 111 23.05 11.29 2.98
N SER A 112 22.12 12.25 2.90
CA SER A 112 20.92 12.27 3.75
C SER A 112 20.02 11.07 3.42
N ASN A 113 19.72 10.86 2.14
CA ASN A 113 18.89 9.73 1.68
C ASN A 113 19.49 8.36 2.02
N LEU A 114 20.82 8.23 1.91
CA LEU A 114 21.54 7.02 2.33
C LEU A 114 21.40 6.79 3.84
N SER A 115 21.61 7.83 4.66
CA SER A 115 21.51 7.73 6.12
C SER A 115 20.08 7.36 6.57
N LEU A 116 19.08 7.94 5.93
CA LEU A 116 17.67 7.58 6.13
C LEU A 116 17.38 6.12 5.78
N SER A 117 18.01 5.60 4.73
CA SER A 117 17.84 4.20 4.33
C SER A 117 18.49 3.23 5.30
N PHE A 118 19.62 3.60 5.91
CA PHE A 118 20.22 2.83 7.00
C PHE A 118 19.33 2.82 8.25
N SER A 119 18.75 3.97 8.64
CA SER A 119 17.83 4.00 9.79
C SER A 119 16.56 3.18 9.53
N ARG A 120 16.03 3.22 8.30
CA ARG A 120 14.89 2.38 7.88
C ARG A 120 15.20 0.90 7.99
N THR A 121 16.37 0.47 7.50
CA THR A 121 16.80 -0.93 7.60
C THR A 121 16.83 -1.40 9.06
N ALA A 122 17.39 -0.57 9.96
CA ALA A 122 17.44 -0.88 11.39
C ALA A 122 16.03 -0.93 12.02
N ALA A 123 15.17 0.03 11.70
CA ALA A 123 13.81 0.09 12.22
C ALA A 123 12.94 -1.09 11.74
N PHE A 124 12.99 -1.40 10.44
CA PHE A 124 12.29 -2.54 9.86
C PHE A 124 12.75 -3.87 10.44
N TYR A 125 14.05 -4.00 10.72
CA TYR A 125 14.59 -5.20 11.36
C TYR A 125 14.07 -5.35 12.81
N LEU A 126 14.00 -4.25 13.57
CA LEU A 126 13.40 -4.27 14.91
C LEU A 126 11.92 -4.65 14.86
N ILE A 127 11.15 -4.10 13.93
CA ILE A 127 9.74 -4.44 13.73
C ILE A 127 9.57 -5.93 13.38
N GLY A 128 10.43 -6.47 12.52
CA GLY A 128 10.42 -7.90 12.18
C GLY A 128 10.72 -8.81 13.38
N LEU A 129 11.58 -8.37 14.30
CA LEU A 129 11.83 -9.09 15.55
C LEU A 129 10.58 -9.08 16.45
N PHE A 130 9.89 -7.94 16.56
CA PHE A 130 8.64 -7.84 17.36
C PHE A 130 7.49 -8.69 16.81
N THR A 131 7.46 -8.91 15.50
CA THR A 131 6.42 -9.71 14.81
C THR A 131 6.78 -11.19 14.69
N GLY A 132 7.91 -11.61 15.25
CA GLY A 132 8.33 -13.01 15.31
C GLY A 132 8.83 -13.59 13.99
N LEU A 133 9.35 -12.76 13.08
CA LEU A 133 10.01 -13.27 11.86
C LEU A 133 11.31 -13.98 12.21
N SER A 134 11.66 -14.99 11.41
CA SER A 134 12.99 -15.58 11.48
C SER A 134 14.06 -14.55 11.12
N LYS A 135 15.27 -14.69 11.67
CA LYS A 135 16.35 -13.71 11.50
C LYS A 135 16.71 -13.50 10.03
N ASP A 136 16.84 -14.58 9.27
CA ASP A 136 17.25 -14.53 7.86
C ASP A 136 16.20 -13.81 7.01
N ILE A 137 14.93 -14.20 7.17
CA ILE A 137 13.79 -13.62 6.49
C ILE A 137 13.66 -12.13 6.82
N ASN A 138 13.76 -11.78 8.10
CA ASN A 138 13.62 -10.41 8.58
C ASN A 138 14.71 -9.51 7.98
N LEU A 139 15.95 -10.01 7.94
CA LEU A 139 17.07 -9.27 7.36
C LEU A 139 16.86 -9.05 5.85
N THR A 140 16.45 -10.08 5.11
CA THR A 140 16.15 -9.96 3.67
C THR A 140 15.03 -8.95 3.40
N LEU A 141 13.92 -9.01 4.14
CA LEU A 141 12.80 -8.09 3.96
C LEU A 141 13.17 -6.64 4.35
N SER A 142 13.86 -6.46 5.47
CA SER A 142 14.24 -5.12 5.96
C SER A 142 15.16 -4.41 4.97
N ILE A 143 16.16 -5.13 4.44
CA ILE A 143 17.08 -4.60 3.42
C ILE A 143 16.32 -4.36 2.11
N GLY A 144 15.51 -5.33 1.67
CA GLY A 144 14.76 -5.24 0.42
C GLY A 144 13.83 -4.03 0.38
N VAL A 145 13.02 -3.83 1.43
CA VAL A 145 12.09 -2.70 1.51
C VAL A 145 12.83 -1.38 1.64
N ALA A 146 13.88 -1.30 2.45
CA ALA A 146 14.68 -0.09 2.58
C ALA A 146 15.36 0.31 1.25
N LEU A 147 15.86 -0.66 0.47
CA LEU A 147 16.43 -0.41 -0.85
C LEU A 147 15.39 0.09 -1.85
N ILE A 148 14.17 -0.46 -1.84
CA ILE A 148 13.09 0.03 -2.70
C ILE A 148 12.78 1.50 -2.39
N LEU A 149 12.66 1.85 -1.11
CA LEU A 149 12.42 3.24 -0.70
C LEU A 149 13.59 4.16 -1.06
N LEU A 150 14.84 3.70 -0.94
CA LEU A 150 16.03 4.46 -1.36
C LEU A 150 15.98 4.80 -2.86
N VAL A 151 15.59 3.83 -3.70
CA VAL A 151 15.46 4.04 -5.15
C VAL A 151 14.38 5.07 -5.45
N ILE A 152 13.24 5.00 -4.75
CA ILE A 152 12.14 5.98 -4.90
C ILE A 152 12.62 7.38 -4.51
N ASP A 153 13.22 7.54 -3.33
CA ASP A 153 13.66 8.83 -2.82
C ASP A 153 14.76 9.45 -3.67
N THR A 154 15.71 8.63 -4.14
CA THR A 154 16.78 9.09 -5.03
C THR A 154 16.21 9.53 -6.38
N SER A 155 15.26 8.77 -6.94
CA SER A 155 14.61 9.12 -8.21
C SER A 155 13.82 10.43 -8.09
N TYR A 156 13.12 10.62 -6.97
CA TYR A 156 12.37 11.84 -6.69
C TYR A 156 13.30 13.06 -6.52
N SER A 157 14.40 12.91 -5.77
CA SER A 157 15.40 13.97 -5.59
C SER A 157 16.03 14.38 -6.94
N LEU A 158 16.38 13.42 -7.79
CA LEU A 158 16.92 13.69 -9.13
C LEU A 158 15.92 14.43 -10.04
N TYR A 159 14.65 14.04 -10.01
CA TYR A 159 13.60 14.71 -10.76
C TYR A 159 13.36 16.14 -10.27
N SER A 160 13.26 16.34 -8.95
CA SER A 160 13.09 17.65 -8.31
C SER A 160 14.24 18.60 -8.63
N LYS A 161 15.49 18.09 -8.62
CA LYS A 161 16.68 18.88 -8.94
C LYS A 161 16.70 19.33 -10.41
N LYS A 162 16.24 18.50 -11.35
CA LYS A 162 16.09 18.90 -12.76
C LYS A 162 15.03 19.97 -12.97
N SER A 163 13.95 19.97 -12.19
CA SER A 163 12.90 20.99 -12.23
C SER A 163 13.42 22.37 -11.81
N LYS A 164 14.25 22.44 -10.75
CA LYS A 164 14.83 23.70 -10.26
C LYS A 164 15.88 24.35 -11.19
N ILE A 165 16.46 23.60 -12.13
CA ILE A 165 17.48 24.10 -13.07
C ILE A 165 16.84 24.76 -14.32
N LYS A 166 15.53 24.61 -14.51
CA LYS A 166 14.78 25.18 -15.64
C LYS A 166 14.15 26.55 -15.37
N VAL A 167 14.49 27.22 -14.27
CA VAL A 167 14.04 28.59 -13.95
C VAL A 167 15.17 29.57 -14.14
#